data_AF-E9RT93-F1
#
_entry.id   AF-E9RT93-F1
#
_cell.length_a   1.000
_cell.length_b   1.000
_cell.length_c   1.000
_cell.angle_alpha   90.00
_cell.angle_beta   90.00
_cell.angle_gamma   90.00
#
_symmetry.space_group_name_H-M   'P 1'
#
loop_
_entity.id
_entity.type
_entity.pdbx_description
1 polymer ?
#
loop_
_entity_poly.entity_id
_entity_poly.type
_entity_poly.pdbx_seq_one_letter_code
_entity_poly.pdbx_strand_id
1 'polypeptide(L)'
;MRKTNMKIKENISFADKVNAIEYIVSSHFSFDDDGYIDDYTPYFYRIATMEAYVKYFFEGLEFDEGEYIYSSISEDDEVMDLIKNFRKENHSIITFVEENVIDKVNFVKQKYLNDLSNKKDSLSNLLDVLATGITSFLDQLKPNEINEFMKKFNESGLTADNIVNSFLHSDLKKEKDKEVLDVKNEQIREFSKIVGDDKARQVLERALAIHSTGENLPN
;
A
#
# COMPACT_ATOMS: atom_id res chain seq x y z
N MET A 1 -28.90 -2.45 12.00
CA MET A 1 -28.93 -1.11 12.63
C MET A 1 -30.20 -0.94 13.44
N ARG A 2 -30.06 -0.63 14.73
CA ARG A 2 -31.16 -0.40 15.68
C ARG A 2 -31.14 1.06 16.16
N LYS A 3 -32.33 1.66 16.26
CA LYS A 3 -32.53 3.07 16.63
C LYS A 3 -33.25 3.19 17.98
N THR A 4 -32.67 3.93 18.92
CA THR A 4 -33.24 4.20 20.25
C THR A 4 -33.01 5.66 20.63
N ASN A 5 -34.02 6.52 20.47
CA ASN A 5 -33.92 7.97 20.75
C ASN A 5 -32.73 8.63 20.01
N MET A 6 -32.63 8.37 18.71
CA MET A 6 -31.55 8.85 17.87
C MET A 6 -31.47 10.39 17.87
N LYS A 7 -30.31 10.94 18.22
CA LYS A 7 -30.05 12.38 18.16
C LYS A 7 -28.56 12.71 18.02
N ILE A 8 -28.26 13.95 17.66
CA ILE A 8 -26.91 14.50 17.77
C ILE A 8 -26.59 14.64 19.26
N LYS A 9 -25.38 14.23 19.67
CA LYS A 9 -24.90 14.41 21.04
C LYS A 9 -24.95 15.89 21.42
N GLU A 10 -25.50 16.18 22.60
CA GLU A 10 -25.58 17.57 23.11
C GLU A 10 -24.19 18.18 23.34
N ASN A 11 -23.21 17.35 23.70
CA ASN A 11 -21.82 17.75 23.85
C ASN A 11 -20.91 16.75 23.11
N ILE A 12 -20.37 17.20 21.98
CA ILE A 12 -19.36 16.45 21.23
C ILE A 12 -17.99 16.74 21.84
N SER A 13 -17.46 15.75 22.54
CA SER A 13 -16.20 15.87 23.26
C SER A 13 -14.99 15.96 22.32
N PHE A 14 -13.84 16.36 22.87
CA PHE A 14 -12.59 16.27 22.13
C PHE A 14 -12.24 14.83 21.74
N ALA A 15 -12.52 13.86 22.63
CA ALA A 15 -12.30 12.44 22.36
C ALA A 15 -13.14 11.93 21.18
N ASP A 16 -14.41 12.37 21.08
CA ASP A 16 -15.27 12.03 19.94
C ASP A 16 -14.65 12.54 18.62
N LYS A 17 -14.13 13.78 18.62
CA LYS A 17 -13.48 14.37 17.44
C LYS A 17 -12.22 13.62 17.06
N VAL A 18 -11.37 13.28 18.04
CA VAL A 18 -10.16 12.47 17.80
C VAL A 18 -10.53 11.12 17.21
N ASN A 19 -11.50 10.41 17.79
CA ASN A 19 -11.93 9.10 17.28
C ASN A 19 -12.49 9.19 15.85
N ALA A 20 -13.26 10.24 15.54
CA ALA A 20 -13.72 10.50 14.18
C ALA A 20 -12.55 10.76 13.21
N ILE A 21 -11.55 11.55 13.61
CA ILE A 21 -10.35 11.79 12.81
C ILE A 21 -9.59 10.48 12.57
N GLU A 22 -9.32 9.68 13.61
CA GLU A 22 -8.63 8.39 13.47
C GLU A 22 -9.36 7.44 12.52
N TYR A 23 -10.68 7.35 12.66
CA TYR A 23 -11.52 6.50 11.82
C TYR A 23 -11.49 6.92 10.35
N ILE A 24 -11.57 8.23 10.08
CA ILE A 24 -11.52 8.75 8.71
C ILE A 24 -10.11 8.57 8.15
N VAL A 25 -9.06 8.86 8.91
CA VAL A 25 -7.67 8.70 8.47
C VAL A 25 -7.38 7.24 8.13
N SER A 26 -7.80 6.29 8.97
CA SER A 26 -7.54 4.86 8.70
C SER A 26 -8.20 4.39 7.41
N SER A 27 -9.37 4.93 7.04
CA SER A 27 -10.04 4.58 5.78
C SER A 27 -9.30 5.01 4.51
N HIS A 28 -8.28 5.88 4.62
CA HIS A 28 -7.45 6.28 3.49
C HIS A 28 -6.38 5.25 3.14
N PHE A 29 -6.20 4.21 3.94
CA PHE A 29 -5.11 3.26 3.77
C PHE A 29 -5.63 1.82 3.95
N SER A 30 -5.26 0.92 3.05
CA SER A 30 -5.27 -0.51 3.33
C SER A 30 -3.95 -0.92 3.95
N PHE A 31 -3.99 -1.97 4.77
CA PHE A 31 -2.80 -2.52 5.40
C PHE A 31 -2.63 -3.99 5.01
N ASP A 32 -1.40 -4.41 4.74
CA ASP A 32 -1.05 -5.81 4.57
C ASP A 32 -1.02 -6.55 5.93
N ASP A 33 -0.77 -7.86 5.87
CA ASP A 33 -0.69 -8.74 7.05
C ASP A 33 0.42 -8.34 8.04
N ASP A 34 1.44 -7.61 7.56
CA ASP A 34 2.57 -7.14 8.34
C ASP A 34 2.35 -5.72 8.91
N GLY A 35 1.19 -5.11 8.63
CA GLY A 35 0.79 -3.80 9.11
C GLY A 35 1.41 -2.62 8.34
N TYR A 36 1.96 -2.85 7.15
CA TYR A 36 2.39 -1.78 6.24
C TYR A 36 1.24 -1.32 5.37
N ILE A 37 1.32 -0.05 4.94
CA ILE A 37 0.37 0.48 3.96
C ILE A 37 0.57 -0.28 2.65
N ASP A 38 -0.49 -0.94 2.20
CA ASP A 38 -0.57 -1.67 0.94
C ASP A 38 -1.08 -0.75 -0.18
N ASP A 39 -2.21 -0.07 0.04
CA ASP A 39 -2.80 0.87 -0.91
C ASP A 39 -3.26 2.18 -0.24
N TYR A 40 -3.30 3.25 -1.04
CA TYR A 40 -3.90 4.53 -0.68
C TYR A 40 -5.29 4.64 -1.29
N THR A 41 -6.32 4.67 -0.44
CA THR A 41 -7.73 4.53 -0.81
C THR A 41 -8.55 5.80 -0.54
N PRO A 42 -8.24 6.95 -1.17
CA PRO A 42 -8.88 8.24 -0.87
C PRO A 42 -10.38 8.27 -1.16
N TYR A 43 -10.86 7.36 -2.01
CA TYR A 43 -12.26 7.27 -2.40
C TYR A 43 -13.19 6.82 -1.26
N PHE A 44 -12.65 6.24 -0.17
CA PHE A 44 -13.44 5.94 1.03
C PHE A 44 -13.67 7.14 1.95
N TYR A 45 -12.96 8.26 1.76
CA TYR A 45 -13.05 9.44 2.63
C TYR A 45 -14.50 9.88 2.91
N ARG A 46 -15.31 9.98 1.86
CA ARG A 46 -16.70 10.45 1.99
C ARG A 46 -17.56 9.47 2.77
N ILE A 47 -17.37 8.17 2.53
CA ILE A 47 -18.06 7.08 3.22
C ILE A 47 -17.69 7.11 4.70
N ALA A 48 -16.40 7.05 5.02
CA ALA A 48 -15.89 7.04 6.38
C ALA A 48 -16.29 8.31 7.16
N THR A 49 -16.40 9.45 6.51
CA THR A 49 -16.88 10.69 7.14
C THR A 49 -18.32 10.56 7.62
N MET A 50 -19.22 9.97 6.81
CA MET A 50 -20.62 9.77 7.24
C MET A 50 -20.71 8.77 8.39
N GLU A 51 -19.97 7.66 8.29
CA GLU A 51 -19.90 6.67 9.36
C GLU A 51 -19.32 7.26 10.65
N ALA A 52 -18.27 8.08 10.57
CA ALA A 52 -17.68 8.74 11.73
C ALA A 52 -18.65 9.67 12.45
N TYR A 53 -19.46 10.44 11.71
CA TYR A 53 -20.49 11.28 12.33
C TYR A 53 -21.50 10.44 13.11
N VAL A 54 -21.97 9.37 12.49
CA VAL A 54 -22.95 8.48 13.09
C VAL A 54 -22.36 7.75 14.31
N LYS A 55 -21.12 7.27 14.24
CA LYS A 55 -20.46 6.54 15.32
C LYS A 55 -20.09 7.41 16.51
N TYR A 56 -19.60 8.63 16.26
CA TYR A 56 -18.94 9.42 17.29
C TYR A 56 -19.70 10.68 17.67
N PHE A 57 -20.55 11.23 16.81
CA PHE A 57 -21.28 12.47 17.09
C PHE A 57 -22.75 12.26 17.36
N PHE A 58 -23.31 11.11 17.00
CA PHE A 58 -24.70 10.77 17.29
C PHE A 58 -24.78 9.75 18.43
N GLU A 59 -25.96 9.67 19.02
CA GLU A 59 -26.33 8.66 20.00
C GLU A 59 -27.65 8.02 19.62
N GLY A 60 -27.96 6.88 20.22
CA GLY A 60 -29.19 6.14 19.92
C GLY A 60 -29.14 5.31 18.64
N LEU A 61 -27.95 4.98 18.15
CA LEU A 61 -27.71 4.10 17.01
C LEU A 61 -26.79 2.95 17.44
N GLU A 62 -27.23 1.71 17.17
CA GLU A 62 -26.43 0.50 17.38
C GLU A 62 -26.37 -0.28 16.07
N PHE A 63 -25.17 -0.76 15.72
CA PHE A 63 -24.92 -1.57 14.53
C PHE A 63 -24.68 -3.02 14.93
N ASP A 64 -25.18 -3.94 14.13
CA ASP A 64 -24.99 -5.36 14.36
C ASP A 64 -23.58 -5.79 13.89
N GLU A 65 -23.06 -6.88 14.45
CA GLU A 65 -21.74 -7.39 14.06
C GLU A 65 -21.74 -7.84 12.59
N GLY A 66 -20.73 -7.42 11.83
CA GLY A 66 -20.63 -7.70 10.39
C GLY A 66 -21.55 -6.85 9.50
N GLU A 67 -22.33 -5.93 10.07
CA GLU A 67 -23.16 -5.01 9.31
C GLU A 67 -22.31 -4.01 8.49
N TYR A 68 -22.64 -3.84 7.22
CA TYR A 68 -22.01 -2.82 6.39
C TYR A 68 -22.64 -1.45 6.66
N ILE A 69 -22.00 -0.73 7.59
CA ILE A 69 -22.50 0.50 8.21
C ILE A 69 -22.93 1.55 7.19
N TYR A 70 -22.14 1.76 6.14
CA TYR A 70 -22.49 2.71 5.08
C TYR A 70 -23.85 2.43 4.43
N SER A 71 -24.14 1.17 4.07
CA SER A 71 -25.44 0.81 3.48
C SER A 71 -26.57 1.16 4.44
N SER A 72 -26.44 0.74 5.70
CA SER A 72 -27.46 0.98 6.73
C SER A 72 -27.73 2.46 6.98
N ILE A 73 -26.70 3.31 6.88
CA ILE A 73 -26.85 4.76 6.96
C ILE A 73 -27.52 5.31 5.70
N SER A 74 -27.02 4.91 4.52
CA SER A 74 -27.42 5.51 3.24
C SER A 74 -28.85 5.15 2.81
N GLU A 75 -29.37 4.03 3.32
CA GLU A 75 -30.72 3.53 3.06
C GLU A 75 -31.75 4.03 4.08
N ASP A 76 -31.32 4.68 5.17
CA ASP A 76 -32.20 5.22 6.22
C ASP A 76 -32.33 6.75 6.09
N ASP A 77 -33.48 7.19 5.59
CA ASP A 77 -33.78 8.60 5.37
C ASP A 77 -33.67 9.46 6.65
N GLU A 78 -34.04 8.90 7.80
CA GLU A 78 -34.01 9.61 9.08
C GLU A 78 -32.57 9.88 9.52
N VAL A 79 -31.68 8.89 9.37
CA VAL A 79 -30.25 9.05 9.64
C VAL A 79 -29.64 10.04 8.66
N MET A 80 -29.97 9.94 7.37
CA MET A 80 -29.45 10.84 6.34
C MET A 80 -29.89 12.29 6.56
N ASP A 81 -31.12 12.52 7.02
CA ASP A 81 -31.59 13.86 7.37
C ASP A 81 -30.89 14.39 8.62
N LEU A 82 -30.62 13.54 9.62
CA LEU A 82 -29.81 13.93 10.78
C LEU A 82 -28.38 14.31 10.38
N ILE A 83 -27.75 13.58 9.45
CA ILE A 83 -26.44 13.92 8.88
C ILE A 83 -26.48 15.29 8.18
N LYS A 84 -27.52 15.55 7.36
CA LYS A 84 -27.68 16.84 6.68
C LYS A 84 -27.82 17.98 7.70
N ASN A 85 -28.64 17.79 8.74
CA ASN A 85 -28.83 18.78 9.80
C ASN A 85 -27.52 19.03 10.56
N PHE A 86 -26.80 17.96 10.92
CA PHE A 86 -25.49 18.07 11.54
C PHE A 86 -24.51 18.89 10.68
N ARG A 87 -24.46 18.60 9.37
CA ARG A 87 -23.61 19.33 8.41
C ARG A 87 -23.91 20.82 8.32
N LYS A 88 -25.18 21.19 8.50
CA LYS A 88 -25.64 22.58 8.43
C LYS A 88 -25.37 23.35 9.72
N GLU A 89 -25.45 22.69 10.88
CA GLU A 89 -25.41 23.36 12.18
C GLU A 89 -24.03 23.30 12.86
N ASN A 90 -23.19 22.33 12.51
CA ASN A 90 -21.95 22.01 13.23
C ASN A 90 -20.69 22.27 12.38
N HIS A 91 -20.69 23.35 11.58
CA HIS A 91 -19.58 23.71 10.69
C HIS A 91 -18.22 23.75 11.39
N SER A 92 -18.13 24.31 12.60
CA SER A 92 -16.86 24.39 13.33
C SER A 92 -16.27 23.04 13.70
N ILE A 93 -17.12 22.06 14.05
CA ILE A 93 -16.69 20.70 14.35
C ILE A 93 -16.23 20.00 13.08
N ILE A 94 -16.96 20.20 11.98
CA ILE A 94 -16.65 19.62 10.68
C ILE A 94 -15.32 20.15 10.16
N THR A 95 -15.13 21.47 10.14
CA THR A 95 -13.87 22.09 9.72
C THR A 95 -12.71 21.59 10.58
N PHE A 96 -12.88 21.51 11.90
CA PHE A 96 -11.85 20.96 12.78
C PHE A 96 -11.47 19.52 12.40
N VAL A 97 -12.45 18.64 12.18
CA VAL A 97 -12.20 17.26 11.79
C VAL A 97 -11.53 17.18 10.42
N GLU A 98 -12.04 17.91 9.42
CA GLU A 98 -11.53 17.90 8.05
C GLU A 98 -10.08 18.40 7.96
N GLU A 99 -9.75 19.51 8.62
CA GLU A 99 -8.38 20.05 8.63
C GLU A 99 -7.39 19.07 9.26
N ASN A 100 -7.77 18.45 10.39
CA ASN A 100 -6.92 17.47 11.06
C ASN A 100 -6.80 16.14 10.28
N VAL A 101 -7.86 15.70 9.60
CA VAL A 101 -7.79 14.55 8.70
C VAL A 101 -6.81 14.81 7.57
N ILE A 102 -6.89 15.98 6.91
CA ILE A 102 -5.99 16.35 5.82
C ILE A 102 -4.54 16.38 6.30
N ASP A 103 -4.27 17.06 7.41
CA ASP A 103 -2.92 17.17 7.97
C ASP A 103 -2.36 15.78 8.34
N LYS A 104 -3.16 14.98 9.05
CA LYS A 104 -2.72 13.65 9.49
C LYS A 104 -2.52 12.68 8.32
N VAL A 105 -3.38 12.68 7.31
CA VAL A 105 -3.18 11.88 6.09
C VAL A 105 -1.87 12.28 5.40
N ASN A 106 -1.56 13.57 5.32
CA ASN A 106 -0.30 14.04 4.74
C ASN A 106 0.91 13.61 5.58
N PHE A 107 0.82 13.70 6.91
CA PHE A 107 1.85 13.21 7.81
C PHE A 107 2.09 11.70 7.63
N VAL A 108 1.03 10.88 7.57
CA VAL A 108 1.14 9.42 7.38
C VAL A 108 1.82 9.08 6.05
N LYS A 109 1.44 9.75 4.95
CA LYS A 109 2.10 9.58 3.64
C LYS A 109 3.60 9.90 3.71
N GLN A 110 3.96 11.04 4.30
CA GLN A 110 5.36 11.46 4.42
C GLN A 110 6.15 10.51 5.32
N LYS A 111 5.57 10.10 6.45
CA LYS A 111 6.19 9.14 7.36
C LYS A 111 6.48 7.82 6.65
N TYR A 112 5.51 7.27 5.93
CA TYR A 112 5.70 6.02 5.19
C TYR A 112 6.80 6.12 4.13
N LEU A 113 6.82 7.20 3.35
CA LEU A 113 7.87 7.45 2.36
C LEU A 113 9.26 7.59 3.00
N ASN A 114 9.35 8.30 4.13
CA ASN A 114 10.60 8.47 4.87
C ASN A 114 11.08 7.16 5.49
N ASP A 115 10.18 6.37 6.10
CA ASP A 115 10.52 5.07 6.68
C ASP A 115 11.03 4.11 5.60
N LEU A 116 10.42 4.13 4.41
CA LEU A 116 10.88 3.36 3.26
C LEU A 116 12.27 3.84 2.78
N SER A 117 12.50 5.15 2.70
CA SER A 117 13.81 5.71 2.34
C SER A 117 14.87 5.34 3.36
N ASN A 118 14.59 5.51 4.65
CA ASN A 118 15.52 5.20 5.74
C ASN A 118 15.90 3.72 5.78
N LYS A 119 14.96 2.81 5.49
CA LYS A 119 15.27 1.37 5.36
C LYS A 119 16.22 1.09 4.20
N LYS A 120 15.98 1.73 3.04
CA LYS A 120 16.87 1.63 1.88
C LYS A 120 18.26 2.19 2.17
N ASP A 121 18.32 3.35 2.81
CA ASP A 121 19.58 4.01 3.18
C ASP A 121 20.34 3.20 4.24
N SER A 122 19.62 2.58 5.19
CA SER A 122 20.23 1.68 6.18
C SER A 122 20.83 0.42 5.55
N LEU A 123 20.16 -0.15 4.55
CA LEU A 123 20.71 -1.28 3.78
C LEU A 123 21.94 -0.86 2.98
N SER A 124 21.89 0.31 2.32
CA SER A 124 23.04 0.86 1.59
C SER A 124 24.23 1.10 2.52
N ASN A 125 23.99 1.75 3.67
CA ASN A 125 25.02 2.02 4.68
C ASN A 125 25.62 0.73 5.25
N LEU A 126 24.81 -0.32 5.47
CA LEU A 126 25.31 -1.62 5.91
C LEU A 126 26.23 -2.25 4.86
N LEU A 127 25.86 -2.18 3.58
CA LEU A 127 26.69 -2.69 2.48
C LEU A 127 28.01 -1.91 2.37
N ASP A 128 27.97 -0.58 2.52
CA ASP A 128 29.16 0.28 2.49
C ASP A 128 30.10 -0.01 3.67
N VAL A 129 29.56 -0.20 4.88
CA VAL A 129 30.34 -0.57 6.07
C VAL A 129 30.96 -1.95 5.92
N LEU A 130 30.23 -2.94 5.39
CA LEU A 130 30.76 -4.27 5.12
C LEU A 130 31.87 -4.23 4.06
N ALA A 131 31.67 -3.51 2.95
CA ALA A 131 32.67 -3.35 1.91
C ALA A 131 33.94 -2.69 2.45
N THR A 132 33.78 -1.64 3.27
CA THR A 132 34.90 -0.94 3.93
C THR A 132 35.63 -1.85 4.91
N GLY A 133 34.89 -2.62 5.72
CA GLY A 133 35.47 -3.57 6.67
C GLY A 133 36.27 -4.69 6.00
N ILE A 134 35.73 -5.27 4.92
CA ILE A 134 36.42 -6.29 4.12
C ILE A 134 37.68 -5.69 3.49
N THR A 135 37.59 -4.51 2.88
CA THR A 135 38.75 -3.86 2.24
C THR A 135 39.86 -3.59 3.25
N SER A 136 39.52 -2.99 4.40
CA SER A 136 40.48 -2.71 5.47
C SER A 136 41.12 -3.97 6.05
N PHE A 137 40.37 -5.07 6.13
CA PHE A 137 40.90 -6.37 6.53
C PHE A 137 41.86 -6.94 5.49
N LEU A 138 41.52 -6.87 4.19
CA LEU A 138 42.37 -7.34 3.10
C LEU A 138 43.67 -6.53 2.98
N ASP A 139 43.63 -5.22 3.21
CA ASP A 139 44.81 -4.34 3.19
C ASP A 139 45.85 -4.69 4.27
N GLN A 140 45.44 -5.40 5.33
CA GLN A 140 46.33 -5.85 6.40
C GLN A 140 47.00 -7.20 6.11
N LEU A 141 46.55 -7.91 5.06
CA LEU A 141 47.05 -9.23 4.71
C LEU A 141 48.22 -9.16 3.71
N LYS A 142 49.09 -10.16 3.75
CA LYS A 142 50.14 -10.33 2.74
C LYS A 142 49.55 -10.90 1.44
N PRO A 143 50.20 -10.68 0.28
CA PRO A 143 49.68 -11.15 -1.02
C PRO A 143 49.33 -12.64 -1.10
N ASN A 144 50.09 -13.51 -0.42
CA ASN A 144 49.83 -14.95 -0.37
C ASN A 144 48.59 -15.31 0.47
N GLU A 145 48.32 -14.56 1.54
CA GLU A 145 47.14 -14.72 2.41
C GLU A 145 45.87 -14.23 1.69
N ILE A 146 45.98 -13.13 0.93
CA ILE A 146 44.90 -12.64 0.05
C ILE A 146 44.54 -13.69 -1.01
N ASN A 147 45.53 -14.30 -1.65
CA ASN A 147 45.29 -15.34 -2.67
C ASN A 147 44.60 -16.58 -2.08
N GLU A 148 44.97 -17.00 -0.87
CA GLU A 148 44.31 -18.13 -0.19
C GLU A 148 42.87 -17.77 0.22
N PHE A 149 42.66 -16.56 0.74
CA PHE A 149 41.33 -16.04 1.05
C PHE A 149 40.45 -15.99 -0.20
N MET A 150 40.93 -15.42 -1.31
CA MET A 150 40.18 -15.33 -2.57
C MET A 150 39.85 -16.71 -3.15
N LYS A 151 40.75 -17.68 -3.00
CA LYS A 151 40.48 -19.07 -3.39
C LYS A 151 39.32 -19.65 -2.59
N LYS A 152 39.35 -19.54 -1.25
CA LYS A 152 38.27 -20.03 -0.37
C LYS A 152 36.96 -19.26 -0.57
N PHE A 153 37.03 -17.95 -0.82
CA PHE A 153 35.87 -17.11 -1.09
C PHE A 153 35.20 -17.51 -2.41
N ASN A 154 35.96 -17.72 -3.48
CA ASN A 154 35.41 -18.20 -4.75
C ASN A 154 34.82 -19.61 -4.65
N GLU A 155 35.41 -20.46 -3.81
CA GLU A 155 34.89 -21.80 -3.51
C GLU A 155 33.62 -21.77 -2.62
N SER A 156 33.35 -20.68 -1.90
CA SER A 156 32.18 -20.55 -1.00
C SER A 156 30.84 -20.39 -1.72
N GLY A 157 30.85 -20.10 -3.03
CA GLY A 157 29.65 -19.86 -3.83
C GLY A 157 29.05 -18.46 -3.68
N LEU A 158 29.62 -17.59 -2.86
CA LEU A 158 29.25 -16.16 -2.72
C LEU A 158 29.92 -15.30 -3.81
N THR A 159 29.58 -15.58 -5.07
CA THR A 159 30.00 -14.74 -6.21
C THR A 159 28.93 -13.70 -6.53
N ALA A 160 29.30 -12.59 -7.17
CA ALA A 160 28.33 -11.60 -7.66
C ALA A 160 27.25 -12.25 -8.53
N ASP A 161 27.66 -13.17 -9.41
CA ASP A 161 26.76 -13.92 -10.28
C ASP A 161 25.80 -14.83 -9.50
N ASN A 162 26.26 -15.49 -8.44
CA ASN A 162 25.40 -16.36 -7.62
C ASN A 162 24.44 -15.55 -6.75
N ILE A 163 24.85 -14.37 -6.25
CA ILE A 163 23.95 -13.45 -5.53
C ILE A 163 22.89 -12.90 -6.48
N VAL A 164 23.29 -12.45 -7.67
CA VAL A 164 22.37 -11.96 -8.71
C VAL A 164 21.42 -13.09 -9.15
N ASN A 165 21.93 -14.29 -9.40
CA ASN A 165 21.09 -15.44 -9.74
C ASN A 165 20.14 -15.82 -8.61
N SER A 166 20.59 -15.81 -7.35
CA SER A 166 19.71 -16.08 -6.20
C SER A 166 18.61 -15.04 -6.06
N PHE A 167 18.93 -13.76 -6.32
CA PHE A 167 17.92 -12.70 -6.37
C PHE A 167 16.96 -12.87 -7.55
N LEU A 168 17.46 -13.15 -8.76
CA LEU A 168 16.64 -13.35 -9.96
C LEU A 168 15.64 -14.50 -9.82
N HIS A 169 16.02 -15.55 -9.09
CA HIS A 169 15.17 -16.72 -8.85
C HIS A 169 14.40 -16.65 -7.52
N SER A 170 14.59 -15.58 -6.74
CA SER A 170 13.86 -15.36 -5.49
C SER A 170 12.38 -15.13 -5.76
N ASP A 171 11.55 -15.48 -4.79
CA ASP A 171 10.10 -15.27 -4.89
C ASP A 171 9.76 -13.78 -4.94
N LEU A 172 10.57 -12.93 -4.30
CA LEU A 172 10.53 -11.46 -4.43
C LEU A 172 10.61 -10.96 -5.88
N LYS A 173 11.55 -11.48 -6.68
CA LYS A 173 11.70 -11.07 -8.09
C LYS A 173 10.54 -11.58 -8.95
N LYS A 174 10.11 -12.83 -8.72
CA LYS A 174 8.98 -13.44 -9.44
C LYS A 174 7.67 -12.68 -9.20
N GLU A 175 7.44 -12.24 -7.97
CA GLU A 175 6.25 -11.47 -7.59
C GLU A 175 6.22 -10.11 -8.27
N LYS A 176 7.36 -9.41 -8.32
CA LYS A 176 7.50 -8.14 -9.05
C LYS A 176 7.33 -8.29 -10.56
N ASP A 177 7.83 -9.38 -11.15
CA ASP A 177 7.64 -9.64 -12.59
C ASP A 177 6.18 -9.98 -12.93
N LYS A 178 5.47 -10.65 -12.02
CA LYS A 178 4.03 -10.91 -12.14
C LYS A 178 3.21 -9.62 -12.08
N GLU A 179 3.52 -8.73 -11.14
CA GLU A 179 2.89 -7.40 -11.02
C GLU A 179 3.05 -6.59 -12.32
N VAL A 180 4.26 -6.59 -12.90
CA VAL A 180 4.55 -5.91 -14.19
C VAL A 180 3.81 -6.57 -15.36
N LEU A 181 3.71 -7.90 -15.38
CA LEU A 181 2.96 -8.65 -16.40
C LEU A 181 1.47 -8.35 -16.35
N ASP A 182 0.89 -8.29 -15.16
CA ASP A 182 -0.54 -8.00 -14.98
C ASP A 182 -0.88 -6.58 -15.45
N VAL A 183 -0.04 -5.58 -15.12
CA VAL A 183 -0.19 -4.20 -15.61
C VAL A 183 -0.07 -4.13 -17.14
N LYS A 184 0.92 -4.80 -17.74
CA LYS A 184 1.07 -4.85 -19.20
C LYS A 184 -0.11 -5.54 -19.87
N ASN A 185 -0.62 -6.61 -19.29
CA ASN A 185 -1.77 -7.34 -19.81
C ASN A 185 -3.05 -6.49 -19.77
N GLU A 186 -3.23 -5.68 -18.74
CA GLU A 186 -4.37 -4.76 -18.64
C GLU A 186 -4.26 -3.62 -19.67
N GLN A 187 -3.08 -3.02 -19.82
CA GLN A 187 -2.82 -2.02 -20.87
C GLN A 187 -3.05 -2.58 -22.28
N ILE A 188 -2.64 -3.83 -22.55
CA ILE A 188 -2.90 -4.51 -23.83
C ILE A 188 -4.40 -4.71 -24.06
N ARG A 189 -5.17 -5.06 -23.02
CA ARG A 189 -6.64 -5.18 -23.12
C ARG A 189 -7.29 -3.84 -23.44
N GLU A 190 -6.86 -2.76 -22.80
CA GLU A 190 -7.34 -1.41 -23.11
C GLU A 190 -6.98 -0.97 -24.53
N PHE A 191 -5.74 -1.24 -24.96
CA PHE A 191 -5.29 -0.93 -26.33
C PHE A 191 -6.05 -1.75 -27.39
N SER A 192 -6.39 -3.00 -27.09
CA SER A 192 -7.19 -3.87 -27.97
C SER A 192 -8.61 -3.35 -28.16
N LYS A 193 -9.22 -2.77 -27.10
CA LYS A 193 -10.53 -2.10 -27.19
C LYS A 193 -10.50 -0.85 -28.08
N ILE A 194 -9.35 -0.19 -28.22
CA ILE A 194 -9.18 1.05 -28.99
C ILE A 194 -8.89 0.79 -30.48
N VAL A 195 -8.18 -0.29 -30.83
CA VAL A 195 -7.66 -0.51 -32.20
C VAL A 195 -8.60 -1.34 -33.11
N GLY A 196 -9.65 -1.95 -32.57
CA GLY A 196 -10.57 -2.82 -33.31
C GLY A 196 -10.03 -4.24 -33.50
N ASP A 197 -10.89 -5.23 -33.25
CA ASP A 197 -10.55 -6.63 -32.93
C ASP A 197 -9.53 -7.33 -33.85
N ASP A 198 -9.51 -7.04 -35.16
CA ASP A 198 -8.71 -7.83 -36.11
C ASP A 198 -7.20 -7.55 -36.08
N LYS A 199 -6.78 -6.29 -35.85
CA LYS A 199 -5.35 -5.96 -35.73
C LYS A 199 -4.78 -6.35 -34.37
N ALA A 200 -5.57 -6.19 -33.31
CA ALA A 200 -5.20 -6.63 -31.96
C ALA A 200 -4.99 -8.15 -31.90
N ARG A 201 -5.86 -8.92 -32.56
CA ARG A 201 -5.76 -10.40 -32.64
C ARG A 201 -4.52 -10.89 -33.40
N GLN A 202 -4.14 -10.23 -34.50
CA GLN A 202 -2.89 -10.55 -35.22
C GLN A 202 -1.61 -10.23 -34.41
N VAL A 203 -1.64 -9.17 -33.60
CA VAL A 203 -0.52 -8.84 -32.70
C VAL A 203 -0.43 -9.83 -31.54
N LEU A 204 -1.57 -10.26 -31.00
CA LEU A 204 -1.66 -11.31 -29.97
C LEU A 204 -1.13 -12.66 -30.45
N GLU A 205 -1.49 -13.10 -31.66
CA GLU A 205 -0.98 -14.35 -32.24
C GLU A 205 0.54 -14.28 -32.49
N ARG A 206 1.09 -13.13 -32.88
CA ARG A 206 2.54 -12.94 -33.01
C ARG A 206 3.27 -12.92 -31.67
N ALA A 207 2.71 -12.28 -30.66
CA ALA A 207 3.32 -12.21 -29.32
C ALA A 207 3.34 -13.60 -28.62
N LEU A 208 2.26 -14.38 -28.78
CA LEU A 208 2.18 -15.75 -28.26
C LEU A 208 3.10 -16.72 -29.03
N ALA A 209 3.26 -16.55 -30.35
CA ALA A 209 4.19 -17.36 -31.15
C ALA A 209 5.66 -17.18 -30.74
N ILE A 210 6.09 -15.94 -30.43
CA ILE A 210 7.46 -15.65 -29.97
C ILE A 210 7.77 -16.36 -28.64
N HIS A 211 6.80 -16.47 -27.73
CA HIS A 211 6.96 -17.20 -26.47
C HIS A 211 7.04 -18.72 -26.65
N SER A 212 6.30 -19.32 -27.59
CA SER A 212 6.36 -20.76 -27.85
C SER A 212 7.68 -21.24 -28.50
N THR A 213 8.40 -20.34 -29.18
CA THR A 213 9.72 -20.63 -29.77
C THR A 213 10.90 -20.41 -28.81
N GLY A 214 10.68 -19.72 -27.68
CA GLY A 214 11.70 -19.45 -26.67
C GLY A 214 12.00 -20.63 -25.73
N GLU A 215 11.10 -21.62 -25.64
CA GLU A 215 11.27 -22.84 -24.84
C GLU A 215 11.99 -23.98 -25.58
N ASN A 216 12.36 -23.80 -26.85
CA ASN A 216 13.14 -24.77 -27.64
C ASN A 216 14.41 -24.13 -28.19
N LEU A 217 15.37 -23.84 -27.31
CA LEU A 217 16.79 -23.81 -27.71
C LEU A 217 17.46 -25.04 -27.10
N PRO A 218 18.14 -25.88 -27.91
CA PRO A 218 18.80 -27.08 -27.42
C PRO A 218 19.94 -26.70 -26.46
N ASN A 219 20.11 -27.55 -25.42
CA ASN A 219 21.16 -27.51 -24.39
C ASN A 219 22.54 -27.10 -24.89
#